data_AF-A0A8T1WCN1-F1
#
_entry.id   AF-A0A8T1WCN1-F1
#
_cell.length_a   1.000
_cell.length_b   1.000
_cell.length_c   1.000
_cell.angle_alpha   90.00
_cell.angle_beta   90.00
_cell.angle_gamma   90.00
#
_symmetry.space_group_name_H-M   'P 1'
#
loop_
_entity.id
_entity.type
_entity.pdbx_description
1 polymer ?
#
loop_
_entity_poly.entity_id
_entity_poly.type
_entity_poly.pdbx_seq_one_letter_code
_entity_poly.pdbx_strand_id
1 'polypeptide(L)'
;MCGTASHEDAGQNSVASSPCSIKGSLSFILGDSGKRPAERDAREEPTAAKRTRPSTNSISSLLAPIASAVDENDARNATRAAAPLERKGSKYCIVEGCVSRAKHARRCWKHGGSVKCKVAGCRNRAKTKGVCWSHGGGTICSADECTTIAVSNGVCWAHGGGKRCVTPGCSRPAYERTRNMCSMHYNAGLSTSLSVSTKQL
;
A
#
# COMPACT_ATOMS: atom_id res chain seq x y z
N MET A 1 28.71 -17.23 -56.93
CA MET A 1 30.09 -16.72 -56.79
C MET A 1 30.07 -15.20 -56.89
N CYS A 2 30.24 -14.53 -55.75
CA CYS A 2 30.44 -13.08 -55.52
C CYS A 2 30.51 -12.98 -53.99
N GLY A 3 31.46 -12.37 -53.29
CA GLY A 3 32.73 -11.70 -53.55
C GLY A 3 33.25 -11.36 -52.14
N THR A 4 34.53 -11.60 -51.87
CA THR A 4 35.19 -11.39 -50.57
C THR A 4 35.44 -9.91 -50.28
N ALA A 5 35.26 -9.47 -49.04
CA ALA A 5 35.99 -8.33 -48.48
C ALA A 5 36.12 -8.46 -46.95
N SER A 6 37.37 -8.45 -46.51
CA SER A 6 37.89 -8.48 -45.15
C SER A 6 37.46 -7.26 -44.31
N HIS A 7 37.50 -7.37 -42.98
CA HIS A 7 38.46 -6.67 -42.11
C HIS A 7 38.34 -7.19 -40.68
N GLU A 8 39.49 -7.53 -40.12
CA GLU A 8 39.72 -7.89 -38.73
C GLU A 8 40.28 -6.65 -38.05
N ASP A 9 39.94 -6.38 -36.79
CA ASP A 9 40.98 -6.09 -35.79
C ASP A 9 40.45 -6.14 -34.34
N ALA A 10 41.35 -6.58 -33.47
CA ALA A 10 41.15 -6.85 -32.06
C ALA A 10 41.35 -5.60 -31.18
N GLY A 11 40.98 -5.73 -29.90
CA GLY A 11 40.85 -4.61 -28.96
C GLY A 11 42.15 -4.04 -28.38
N GLN A 12 42.00 -3.07 -27.47
CA GLN A 12 42.58 -3.04 -26.11
C GLN A 12 42.31 -1.72 -25.37
N ASN A 13 42.16 -1.86 -24.05
CA ASN A 13 42.11 -0.87 -22.98
C ASN A 13 43.13 0.28 -23.09
N SER A 14 42.83 1.44 -22.49
CA SER A 14 43.77 2.18 -21.61
C SER A 14 43.10 3.31 -20.83
N VAL A 15 43.41 3.31 -19.53
CA VAL A 15 43.18 4.35 -18.52
C VAL A 15 44.11 5.55 -18.72
N ALA A 16 43.67 6.76 -18.34
CA ALA A 16 44.58 7.85 -17.98
C ALA A 16 43.89 8.93 -17.12
N SER A 17 44.26 8.95 -15.86
CA SER A 17 44.11 10.04 -14.88
C SER A 17 45.02 11.22 -15.25
N SER A 18 44.65 12.47 -14.91
CA SER A 18 45.62 13.56 -14.64
C SER A 18 44.99 14.83 -14.02
N PRO A 19 45.80 15.69 -13.35
CA PRO A 19 45.43 16.42 -12.13
C PRO A 19 45.46 17.96 -12.26
N CYS A 20 44.99 18.69 -11.25
CA CYS A 20 45.42 20.07 -10.97
C CYS A 20 45.41 20.38 -9.47
N SER A 21 46.61 20.67 -8.94
CA SER A 21 46.86 21.33 -7.65
C SER A 21 47.03 22.83 -7.89
N ILE A 22 46.61 23.70 -6.96
CA ILE A 22 47.29 24.95 -6.58
C ILE A 22 46.86 25.36 -5.15
N LYS A 23 47.87 25.80 -4.38
CA LYS A 23 47.93 26.33 -3.00
C LYS A 23 47.03 27.59 -2.86
N GLY A 24 46.41 27.98 -1.74
CA GLY A 24 46.83 28.08 -0.34
C GLY A 24 46.87 29.57 0.06
N SER A 25 46.00 30.03 0.98
CA SER A 25 46.25 31.24 1.81
C SER A 25 45.19 31.41 2.91
N LEU A 26 45.64 32.06 3.98
CA LEU A 26 45.15 32.09 5.34
C LEU A 26 44.64 33.51 5.67
N SER A 27 43.50 33.66 6.33
CA SER A 27 43.10 34.78 7.26
C SER A 27 41.58 34.72 7.51
N PHE A 28 41.10 34.43 8.73
CA PHE A 28 40.84 35.33 9.88
C PHE A 28 39.89 36.51 9.57
N ILE A 29 38.70 36.52 10.19
CA ILE A 29 38.19 37.49 11.20
C ILE A 29 36.69 37.22 11.48
N LEU A 30 36.43 36.68 12.67
CA LEU A 30 35.37 36.96 13.68
C LEU A 30 33.88 37.02 13.31
N GLY A 31 33.09 36.29 14.11
CA GLY A 31 31.64 36.45 14.28
C GLY A 31 31.05 35.46 15.29
N ASP A 32 31.20 35.75 16.57
CA ASP A 32 30.65 35.03 17.72
C ASP A 32 29.12 34.94 17.69
N SER A 33 28.56 33.75 17.90
CA SER A 33 27.22 33.54 18.48
C SER A 33 27.01 32.08 18.86
N GLY A 34 27.24 31.77 20.14
CA GLY A 34 26.28 31.06 20.99
C GLY A 34 25.84 29.63 20.63
N LYS A 35 26.34 28.68 21.41
CA LYS A 35 25.53 27.75 22.26
C LYS A 35 24.38 26.97 21.57
N ARG A 36 24.58 25.66 21.31
CA ARG A 36 24.20 24.54 22.22
C ARG A 36 24.31 23.16 21.55
N PRO A 37 24.57 22.09 22.33
CA PRO A 37 24.72 20.73 21.86
C PRO A 37 23.37 20.10 21.51
N ALA A 38 23.37 19.24 20.50
CA ALA A 38 22.29 18.29 20.24
C ALA A 38 22.39 17.14 21.25
N GLU A 39 21.74 17.29 22.40
CA GLU A 39 21.46 16.16 23.28
C GLU A 39 20.47 15.20 22.61
N ARG A 40 20.80 13.92 22.70
CA ARG A 40 19.94 12.80 22.35
C ARG A 40 19.03 12.56 23.55
N ASP A 41 17.85 13.15 23.53
CA ASP A 41 16.78 12.68 24.39
C ASP A 41 16.16 11.42 23.79
N ALA A 42 16.34 10.33 24.54
CA ALA A 42 15.58 9.11 24.43
C ALA A 42 14.08 9.43 24.50
N ARG A 43 13.39 9.33 23.36
CA ARG A 43 11.92 9.24 23.36
C ARG A 43 11.54 7.84 23.79
N GLU A 44 11.00 7.76 24.99
CA GLU A 44 10.20 6.64 25.45
C GLU A 44 9.10 6.27 24.45
N GLU A 45 8.91 4.95 24.34
CA GLU A 45 7.79 4.24 23.73
C GLU A 45 6.42 4.76 24.23
N PRO A 46 5.55 5.33 23.37
CA PRO A 46 4.15 5.42 23.69
C PRO A 46 3.55 4.02 23.55
N THR A 47 3.55 3.26 24.65
CA THR A 47 2.88 1.98 24.73
C THR A 47 1.45 2.11 24.20
N ALA A 48 1.13 1.26 23.24
CA ALA A 48 -0.17 1.20 22.59
C ALA A 48 -1.25 0.90 23.64
N ALA A 49 -1.94 1.94 24.09
CA ALA A 49 -3.20 1.79 24.82
C ALA A 49 -4.18 1.06 23.90
N LYS A 50 -4.30 -0.25 24.12
CA LYS A 50 -5.32 -1.11 23.55
C LYS A 50 -6.66 -0.43 23.79
N ARG A 51 -7.29 0.02 22.70
CA ARG A 51 -8.73 0.30 22.67
C ARG A 51 -9.46 -1.01 22.93
N THR A 52 -9.63 -1.36 24.20
CA THR A 52 -10.54 -2.40 24.63
C THR A 52 -11.96 -1.90 24.37
N ARG A 53 -12.69 -2.60 23.49
CA ARG A 53 -14.14 -2.46 23.42
C ARG A 53 -14.70 -2.98 24.75
N PRO A 54 -15.53 -2.23 25.49
CA PRO A 54 -16.23 -2.82 26.62
C PRO A 54 -17.19 -3.90 26.10
N SER A 55 -16.97 -5.12 26.58
CA SER A 55 -17.86 -6.26 26.36
C SER A 55 -18.96 -6.20 27.41
N THR A 56 -20.06 -5.50 27.12
CA THR A 56 -21.25 -5.53 27.97
C THR A 56 -22.06 -6.79 27.67
N ASN A 57 -21.63 -7.91 28.26
CA ASN A 57 -22.47 -9.09 28.41
C ASN A 57 -23.05 -9.09 29.83
N SER A 58 -24.20 -8.47 30.00
CA SER A 58 -25.09 -8.72 31.14
C SER A 58 -26.50 -8.81 30.60
N ILE A 59 -26.91 -10.05 30.30
CA ILE A 59 -28.30 -10.41 30.02
C ILE A 59 -29.02 -10.38 31.36
N SER A 60 -29.92 -9.42 31.58
CA SER A 60 -31.19 -9.63 32.27
C SER A 60 -32.05 -8.37 32.28
N SER A 61 -33.33 -8.60 32.00
CA SER A 61 -34.48 -7.83 32.50
C SER A 61 -35.04 -6.71 31.63
N LEU A 62 -36.07 -7.13 30.89
CA LEU A 62 -37.42 -6.56 30.78
C LEU A 62 -37.79 -5.87 29.46
N LEU A 63 -38.98 -6.26 29.02
CA LEU A 63 -39.60 -6.05 27.73
C LEU A 63 -39.63 -4.57 27.32
N ALA A 64 -39.08 -4.28 26.15
CA ALA A 64 -39.40 -3.10 25.35
C ALA A 64 -39.70 -3.55 23.92
N PRO A 65 -40.65 -2.91 23.22
CA PRO A 65 -41.10 -3.37 21.90
C PRO A 65 -39.96 -3.28 20.89
N ILE A 66 -39.84 -4.34 20.09
CA ILE A 66 -38.96 -4.46 18.92
C ILE A 66 -39.35 -3.43 17.85
N ALA A 67 -38.89 -2.19 18.02
CA ALA A 67 -38.69 -1.28 16.91
C ALA A 67 -37.38 -1.67 16.22
N SER A 68 -37.48 -2.08 14.97
CA SER A 68 -36.41 -2.56 14.10
C SER A 68 -35.09 -1.81 14.30
N ALA A 69 -34.05 -2.57 14.68
CA ALA A 69 -32.67 -2.10 14.72
C ALA A 69 -32.24 -1.66 13.31
N VAL A 70 -32.40 -0.37 13.01
CA VAL A 70 -31.62 0.27 11.94
C VAL A 70 -30.19 0.37 12.44
N ASP A 71 -29.26 -0.07 11.59
CA ASP A 71 -27.82 -0.06 11.86
C ASP A 71 -27.40 1.33 12.38
N GLU A 72 -26.63 1.39 13.47
CA GLU A 72 -26.23 2.64 14.11
C GLU A 72 -25.44 3.58 13.16
N ASN A 73 -24.96 3.04 12.02
CA ASN A 73 -24.34 3.78 10.94
C ASN A 73 -25.37 4.42 10.00
N ASP A 74 -26.56 3.82 9.81
CA ASP A 74 -27.67 4.35 9.01
C ASP A 74 -28.32 5.57 9.67
N ALA A 75 -28.51 5.57 10.99
CA ALA A 75 -29.02 6.74 11.73
C ALA A 75 -28.08 7.96 11.64
N ARG A 76 -26.77 7.71 11.65
CA ARG A 76 -25.72 8.73 11.43
C ARG A 76 -25.63 9.20 9.98
N ASN A 77 -26.15 8.42 9.04
CA ASN A 77 -26.19 8.73 7.62
C ASN A 77 -27.43 9.58 7.27
N ALA A 78 -28.58 9.25 7.86
CA ALA A 78 -29.87 9.93 7.66
C ALA A 78 -29.88 11.40 8.11
N THR A 79 -29.25 11.72 9.24
CA THR A 79 -29.16 13.10 9.79
C THR A 79 -28.31 14.06 8.94
N ARG A 80 -27.67 13.59 7.87
CA ARG A 80 -26.80 14.41 7.00
C ARG A 80 -27.47 14.89 5.71
N ALA A 81 -28.63 14.36 5.38
CA ALA A 81 -29.31 14.62 4.12
C ALA A 81 -29.96 16.04 4.05
N ALA A 82 -29.98 16.79 5.15
CA ALA A 82 -30.83 17.99 5.30
C ALA A 82 -30.08 19.26 5.77
N ALA A 83 -28.82 19.49 5.40
CA ALA A 83 -28.10 20.71 5.79
C ALA A 83 -27.77 21.64 4.60
N PRO A 84 -28.24 22.90 4.60
CA PRO A 84 -27.96 23.90 3.56
C PRO A 84 -26.47 24.27 3.44
N LEU A 85 -26.11 24.66 2.22
CA LEU A 85 -24.76 24.89 1.71
C LEU A 85 -24.18 26.21 2.24
N GLU A 86 -23.18 26.12 3.12
CA GLU A 86 -22.01 27.02 3.21
C GLU A 86 -21.05 26.37 4.23
N ARG A 87 -20.33 25.32 3.80
CA ARG A 87 -19.37 24.61 4.66
C ARG A 87 -18.04 24.49 3.95
N LYS A 88 -17.07 25.31 4.35
CA LYS A 88 -15.64 25.10 4.07
C LYS A 88 -15.29 23.65 4.42
N GLY A 89 -15.19 22.81 3.40
CA GLY A 89 -14.73 21.44 3.54
C GLY A 89 -15.76 20.39 4.03
N SER A 90 -16.94 20.21 3.41
CA SER A 90 -17.81 19.04 3.69
C SER A 90 -17.04 17.70 3.66
N LYS A 91 -17.10 16.90 4.72
CA LYS A 91 -16.42 15.59 4.82
C LYS A 91 -16.81 14.59 3.70
N TYR A 92 -17.80 14.91 2.89
CA TYR A 92 -18.50 14.03 1.95
C TYR A 92 -18.27 14.48 0.52
N CYS A 93 -18.58 13.58 -0.40
CA CYS A 93 -18.52 13.84 -1.82
C CYS A 93 -19.40 15.04 -2.18
N ILE A 94 -18.90 15.91 -3.06
CA ILE A 94 -19.61 17.09 -3.59
C ILE A 94 -20.73 16.75 -4.58
N VAL A 95 -20.80 15.50 -5.03
CA VAL A 95 -21.88 15.06 -5.94
C VAL A 95 -23.17 14.96 -5.12
N GLU A 96 -24.21 15.67 -5.56
CA GLU A 96 -25.52 15.68 -4.92
C GLU A 96 -26.04 14.25 -4.69
N GLY A 97 -26.60 14.01 -3.51
CA GLY A 97 -27.06 12.68 -3.09
C GLY A 97 -25.95 11.66 -2.77
N CYS A 98 -24.67 12.00 -2.90
CA CYS A 98 -23.58 11.07 -2.59
C CYS A 98 -23.18 11.10 -1.10
N VAL A 99 -23.58 10.07 -0.36
CA VAL A 99 -23.21 9.86 1.05
C VAL A 99 -21.79 9.32 1.26
N SER A 100 -21.02 9.13 0.19
CA SER A 100 -19.65 8.62 0.31
C SER A 100 -18.69 9.69 0.78
N ARG A 101 -17.72 9.31 1.63
CA ARG A 101 -16.69 10.23 2.13
C ARG A 101 -15.78 10.73 1.00
N ALA A 102 -15.49 12.03 1.00
CA ALA A 102 -14.52 12.60 0.06
C ALA A 102 -13.10 12.10 0.37
N LYS A 103 -12.32 11.88 -0.68
CA LYS A 103 -10.92 11.43 -0.62
C LYS A 103 -9.96 12.44 -1.25
N HIS A 104 -10.24 12.85 -2.48
CA HIS A 104 -9.46 13.85 -3.21
C HIS A 104 -10.39 14.80 -3.95
N ALA A 105 -10.02 16.08 -4.09
CA ALA A 105 -10.81 17.10 -4.79
C ALA A 105 -12.31 17.10 -4.41
N ARG A 106 -12.60 16.90 -3.11
CA ARG A 106 -13.98 16.87 -2.56
C ARG A 106 -14.87 15.75 -3.15
N ARG A 107 -14.29 14.75 -3.81
CA ARG A 107 -15.03 13.63 -4.42
C ARG A 107 -14.67 12.29 -3.77
N CYS A 108 -15.59 11.33 -3.83
CA CYS A 108 -15.37 9.96 -3.36
C CYS A 108 -14.69 9.09 -4.43
N TRP A 109 -14.33 7.85 -4.08
CA TRP A 109 -13.67 6.92 -5.01
C TRP A 109 -14.45 6.68 -6.33
N LYS A 110 -15.78 6.63 -6.26
CA LYS A 110 -16.66 6.43 -7.42
C LYS A 110 -16.74 7.68 -8.29
N HIS A 111 -16.75 8.85 -7.68
CA HIS A 111 -16.89 10.14 -8.36
C HIS A 111 -15.54 10.82 -8.68
N GLY A 112 -14.45 10.08 -8.86
CA GLY A 112 -13.17 10.69 -9.27
C GLY A 112 -12.36 11.32 -8.13
N GLY A 113 -12.59 10.89 -6.90
CA GLY A 113 -11.77 11.20 -5.72
C GLY A 113 -10.42 10.49 -5.71
N SER A 114 -9.72 10.46 -6.85
CA SER A 114 -8.40 9.86 -7.04
C SER A 114 -7.62 10.65 -8.09
N VAL A 115 -6.30 10.67 -7.97
CA VAL A 115 -5.41 11.28 -8.96
C VAL A 115 -5.15 10.27 -10.10
N LYS A 116 -5.12 10.73 -11.35
CA LYS A 116 -4.75 9.89 -12.50
C LYS A 116 -3.23 9.67 -12.53
N CYS A 117 -2.81 8.55 -13.09
CA CYS A 117 -1.38 8.33 -13.33
C CYS A 117 -0.80 9.42 -14.24
N LYS A 118 0.37 9.98 -13.87
CA LYS A 118 1.07 11.02 -14.63
C LYS A 118 1.61 10.54 -15.98
N VAL A 119 1.83 9.23 -16.15
CA VAL A 119 2.30 8.65 -17.41
C VAL A 119 1.28 8.87 -18.53
N ALA A 120 1.72 9.44 -19.65
CA ALA A 120 0.88 9.73 -20.81
C ALA A 120 0.17 8.46 -21.31
N GLY A 121 -1.12 8.57 -21.64
CA GLY A 121 -1.95 7.45 -22.09
C GLY A 121 -2.37 6.46 -21.00
N CYS A 122 -1.89 6.59 -19.75
CA CYS A 122 -2.27 5.68 -18.68
C CYS A 122 -3.65 6.01 -18.11
N ARG A 123 -4.56 5.04 -18.15
CA ARG A 123 -5.92 5.15 -17.57
C ARG A 123 -5.99 4.77 -16.09
N ASN A 124 -4.88 4.28 -15.53
CA ASN A 124 -4.84 3.84 -14.14
C ASN A 124 -4.78 5.02 -13.17
N ARG A 125 -5.19 4.74 -11.94
CA ARG A 125 -5.14 5.71 -10.83
C ARG A 125 -3.75 5.70 -10.20
N ALA A 126 -3.26 6.88 -9.86
CA ALA A 126 -2.03 7.03 -9.10
C ALA A 126 -2.21 6.52 -7.67
N LYS A 127 -1.18 5.88 -7.13
CA LYS A 127 -1.13 5.44 -5.73
C LYS A 127 -0.18 6.35 -4.94
N THR A 128 1.13 6.20 -5.15
CA THR A 128 2.15 7.13 -4.63
C THR A 128 2.92 7.77 -5.78
N LYS A 129 3.67 8.84 -5.50
CA LYS A 129 4.53 9.56 -6.48
C LYS A 129 3.79 10.10 -7.73
N GLY A 130 2.46 10.07 -7.74
CA GLY A 130 1.63 10.45 -8.90
C GLY A 130 1.56 9.41 -10.01
N VAL A 131 2.00 8.17 -9.78
CA VAL A 131 2.00 7.08 -10.77
C VAL A 131 1.24 5.86 -10.24
N CYS A 132 0.74 5.02 -11.13
CA CYS A 132 0.01 3.80 -10.76
C CYS A 132 0.96 2.65 -10.39
N TRP A 133 0.41 1.54 -9.92
CA TRP A 133 1.19 0.36 -9.55
C TRP A 133 2.12 -0.10 -10.67
N SER A 134 1.62 -0.25 -11.91
CA SER A 134 2.45 -0.66 -13.07
C SER A 134 3.56 0.33 -13.44
N HIS A 135 3.47 1.58 -12.98
CA HIS A 135 4.44 2.64 -13.28
C HIS A 135 5.24 3.07 -12.04
N GLY A 136 5.35 2.20 -11.01
CA GLY A 136 6.19 2.47 -9.84
C GLY A 136 5.51 3.18 -8.68
N GLY A 137 4.18 3.24 -8.65
CA GLY A 137 3.40 3.83 -7.55
C GLY A 137 3.35 2.98 -6.26
N GLY A 138 4.30 2.06 -6.10
CA GLY A 138 4.42 1.20 -4.92
C GLY A 138 5.78 1.36 -4.24
N THR A 139 5.96 0.65 -3.14
CA THR A 139 7.26 0.51 -2.47
C THR A 139 8.10 -0.50 -3.26
N ILE A 140 9.38 -0.19 -3.48
CA ILE A 140 10.31 -1.13 -4.13
C ILE A 140 10.63 -2.27 -3.15
N CYS A 141 10.88 -3.45 -3.68
CA CYS A 141 11.33 -4.60 -2.93
C CYS A 141 12.63 -4.29 -2.18
N SER A 142 12.70 -4.65 -0.90
CA SER A 142 13.86 -4.42 -0.04
C SER A 142 15.02 -5.40 -0.26
N ALA A 143 14.83 -6.43 -1.10
CA ALA A 143 15.91 -7.34 -1.49
C ALA A 143 16.93 -6.64 -2.39
N ASP A 144 18.19 -7.03 -2.28
CA ASP A 144 19.30 -6.45 -3.04
C ASP A 144 19.06 -6.53 -4.55
N GLU A 145 19.35 -5.41 -5.23
CA GLU A 145 19.23 -5.25 -6.70
C GLU A 145 17.82 -5.53 -7.26
N CYS A 146 16.78 -5.57 -6.42
CA CYS A 146 15.43 -5.86 -6.87
C CYS A 146 14.64 -4.58 -7.21
N THR A 147 14.39 -4.34 -8.49
CA THR A 147 13.60 -3.18 -8.96
C THR A 147 12.08 -3.42 -8.94
N THR A 148 11.64 -4.62 -8.58
CA THR A 148 10.22 -4.97 -8.55
C THR A 148 9.50 -4.36 -7.36
N ILE A 149 8.18 -4.21 -7.47
CA ILE A 149 7.36 -3.61 -6.42
C ILE A 149 7.04 -4.65 -5.35
N ALA A 150 7.23 -4.26 -4.09
CA ALA A 150 6.87 -5.05 -2.94
C ALA A 150 5.35 -5.27 -2.86
N VAL A 151 4.96 -6.52 -2.62
CA VAL A 151 3.55 -6.92 -2.48
C VAL A 151 3.13 -6.81 -1.01
N SER A 152 3.95 -7.36 -0.11
CA SER A 152 3.75 -7.32 1.34
C SER A 152 5.10 -7.51 2.05
N ASN A 153 5.20 -7.10 3.31
CA ASN A 153 6.41 -7.25 4.14
C ASN A 153 7.67 -6.61 3.51
N GLY A 154 7.51 -5.56 2.70
CA GLY A 154 8.64 -4.89 2.05
C GLY A 154 9.27 -5.65 0.87
N VAL A 155 8.81 -6.85 0.54
CA VAL A 155 9.39 -7.69 -0.53
C VAL A 155 8.38 -8.02 -1.63
N CYS A 156 8.89 -8.30 -2.83
CA CYS A 156 8.07 -8.68 -3.99
C CYS A 156 7.66 -10.16 -3.94
N TRP A 157 6.80 -10.57 -4.86
CA TRP A 157 6.33 -11.96 -4.94
C TRP A 157 7.46 -12.99 -4.95
N ALA A 158 8.50 -12.75 -5.76
CA ALA A 158 9.66 -13.64 -5.88
C ALA A 158 10.43 -13.78 -4.56
N HIS A 159 10.55 -12.69 -3.81
CA HIS A 159 11.28 -12.63 -2.54
C HIS A 159 10.39 -12.84 -1.31
N GLY A 160 9.23 -13.50 -1.46
CA GLY A 160 8.36 -13.88 -0.33
C GLY A 160 7.24 -12.89 0.01
N GLY A 161 6.97 -11.93 -0.88
CA GLY A 161 5.87 -10.98 -0.76
C GLY A 161 4.52 -11.62 -1.05
N GLY A 162 3.89 -12.18 -0.01
CA GLY A 162 2.52 -12.69 -0.03
C GLY A 162 2.42 -14.10 0.54
N LYS A 163 1.19 -14.60 0.73
CA LYS A 163 0.95 -15.96 1.21
C LYS A 163 0.99 -16.95 0.04
N ARG A 164 1.68 -18.07 0.23
CA ARG A 164 1.70 -19.20 -0.71
C ARG A 164 0.61 -20.19 -0.36
N CYS A 165 0.19 -20.95 -1.37
CA CYS A 165 -0.75 -22.04 -1.19
C CYS A 165 -0.22 -23.05 -0.17
N VAL A 166 -1.06 -23.43 0.79
CA VAL A 166 -0.71 -24.42 1.83
C VAL A 166 -0.52 -25.83 1.28
N THR A 167 -1.13 -26.14 0.14
CA THR A 167 -0.96 -27.44 -0.53
C THR A 167 0.50 -27.69 -0.89
N PRO A 168 1.08 -28.86 -0.54
CA PRO A 168 2.47 -29.18 -0.82
C PRO A 168 2.75 -29.11 -2.33
N GLY A 169 3.91 -28.55 -2.69
CA GLY A 169 4.32 -28.38 -4.09
C GLY A 169 3.63 -27.23 -4.85
N CYS A 170 2.72 -26.48 -4.23
CA CYS A 170 2.02 -25.39 -4.91
C CYS A 170 2.60 -24.02 -4.54
N SER A 171 3.19 -23.33 -5.52
CA SER A 171 3.76 -21.99 -5.35
C SER A 171 2.78 -20.84 -5.68
N ARG A 172 1.52 -21.18 -6.04
CA ARG A 172 0.50 -20.20 -6.44
C ARG A 172 0.10 -19.28 -5.29
N PRO A 173 -0.38 -18.06 -5.59
CA PRO A 173 -0.87 -17.15 -4.57
C PRO A 173 -2.09 -17.68 -3.84
N ALA A 174 -2.10 -17.41 -2.55
CA ALA A 174 -3.21 -17.73 -1.67
C ALA A 174 -3.59 -16.53 -0.83
N TYR A 175 -4.83 -16.54 -0.34
CA TYR A 175 -5.38 -15.46 0.47
C TYR A 175 -6.04 -16.06 1.71
N GLU A 176 -6.17 -15.25 2.76
CA GLU A 176 -6.84 -15.67 4.00
C GLU A 176 -8.29 -16.09 3.73
N ARG A 177 -9.00 -15.34 2.86
CA ARG A 177 -10.37 -15.67 2.43
C ARG A 177 -10.51 -17.05 1.76
N THR A 178 -9.43 -17.57 1.18
CA THR A 178 -9.38 -18.90 0.55
C THR A 178 -8.70 -19.93 1.46
N ARG A 179 -8.67 -19.71 2.79
CA ARG A 179 -8.02 -20.57 3.79
C ARG A 179 -6.55 -20.86 3.47
N ASN A 180 -5.82 -19.86 2.96
CA ASN A 180 -4.43 -20.00 2.51
C ASN A 180 -4.23 -21.06 1.41
N MET A 181 -5.29 -21.38 0.66
CA MET A 181 -5.22 -22.18 -0.56
C MET A 181 -5.24 -21.25 -1.79
N CYS A 182 -4.63 -21.67 -2.89
CA CYS A 182 -4.80 -20.99 -4.17
C CYS A 182 -6.23 -21.18 -4.71
N SER A 183 -6.67 -20.36 -5.67
CA SER A 183 -8.03 -20.45 -6.23
C SER A 183 -8.37 -21.85 -6.75
N MET A 184 -7.40 -22.53 -7.39
CA MET A 184 -7.61 -23.89 -7.89
C MET A 184 -7.82 -24.90 -6.76
N HIS A 185 -6.96 -24.90 -5.73
CA HIS A 185 -7.09 -25.83 -4.62
C HIS A 185 -8.22 -25.49 -3.66
N TYR A 186 -8.58 -24.20 -3.53
CA TYR A 186 -9.75 -23.77 -2.79
C TYR A 186 -11.03 -24.31 -3.43
N ASN A 187 -11.13 -24.19 -4.75
CA ASN A 187 -12.28 -24.71 -5.50
C ASN A 187 -12.28 -26.25 -5.56
N ALA A 188 -11.12 -26.89 -5.68
CA ALA A 188 -11.01 -28.35 -5.64
C ALA A 188 -11.32 -28.94 -4.24
N GLY A 189 -10.96 -28.24 -3.17
CA GLY A 189 -11.29 -28.60 -1.79
C GLY A 189 -12.79 -28.56 -1.49
N LEU A 190 -13.54 -27.67 -2.16
CA LEU A 190 -15.00 -27.65 -2.10
C LEU A 190 -15.63 -28.86 -2.79
N SER A 191 -14.97 -29.44 -3.80
CA SER A 191 -15.45 -30.65 -4.47
C SER A 191 -15.12 -31.95 -3.73
N THR A 192 -14.08 -31.97 -2.89
CA THR A 192 -13.66 -33.16 -2.12
C THR A 192 -14.36 -33.29 -0.76
N SER A 193 -15.01 -32.24 -0.25
CA SER A 193 -15.79 -32.33 1.00
C SER A 193 -17.13 -33.05 0.87
N LEU A 194 -17.55 -33.44 -0.35
CA LEU A 194 -18.78 -34.21 -0.58
C LEU A 194 -18.56 -35.73 -0.65
N SER A 195 -17.31 -36.21 -0.68
CA SER A 195 -17.01 -37.64 -0.89
C SER A 195 -16.42 -38.38 0.32
N VAL A 196 -16.19 -37.71 1.46
CA VAL A 196 -15.65 -38.34 2.69
C VAL A 196 -16.76 -38.56 3.73
N SER A 197 -17.89 -39.12 3.31
CA SER A 197 -19.00 -39.49 4.23
C SER A 197 -19.71 -40.77 3.81
N THR A 198 -18.96 -41.83 3.52
CA THR A 198 -19.52 -43.21 3.40
C THR A 198 -18.40 -44.25 3.51
N LYS A 199 -17.76 -44.34 4.67
CA LYS A 199 -17.13 -45.60 5.13
C LYS A 199 -17.48 -45.80 6.60
N GLN A 200 -18.70 -46.28 6.82
CA GLN A 200 -19.07 -46.98 8.03
C GLN A 200 -19.79 -48.26 7.59
N LEU A 201 -19.45 -49.33 8.31
CA LEU A 201 -19.89 -50.73 8.21
C LEU A 201 -19.06 -51.60 7.26
#